data_AF-A0A3Q1FBW8-F1
#
_entry.id   AF-A0A3Q1FBW8-F1
#
_cell.length_a   1.000
_cell.length_b   1.000
_cell.length_c   1.000
_cell.angle_alpha   90.00
_cell.angle_beta   90.00
_cell.angle_gamma   90.00
#
_symmetry.space_group_name_H-M   'P 1'
#
loop_
_entity.id
_entity.type
_entity.pdbx_description
1 polymer ?
#
loop_
_entity_poly.entity_id
_entity_poly.type
_entity_poly.pdbx_seq_one_letter_code
_entity_poly.pdbx_strand_id
1 'polypeptide(L)'
;MEPHVIHYDVEKDLLPLVLSNCQYSLERGHETISQFDLDRIQRQILTRFLQGKPVITRTGIPTLVNTQERDYETVFNTLKGKVPQVLLSSLTRNAVSRALDSYSEVCEALKIVELLLGFLSMTGGDPTMTLVTYLQDTLKMAQNIDRNILHALGRCSLTHCVSLWQLLSSLKSEAMLRLKREPFSGHPAEYQMPLTEDDKIKLKGFISEGNVDQWLLEMHEFLLLVLGRLRATDDYSPSWR
;
A
#
# COMPACT_ATOMS: atom_id res chain seq x y z
N MET A 1 9.97 -25.27 -22.16
CA MET A 1 9.35 -24.04 -21.65
C MET A 1 10.17 -22.78 -22.02
N GLU A 2 10.97 -22.81 -23.10
CA GLU A 2 11.87 -21.73 -23.53
C GLU A 2 11.43 -20.90 -24.76
N PRO A 3 10.22 -21.03 -25.36
CA PRO A 3 9.97 -20.40 -26.67
C PRO A 3 9.95 -18.87 -26.63
N HIS A 4 9.74 -18.26 -25.45
CA HIS A 4 9.55 -16.82 -25.30
C HIS A 4 10.82 -16.02 -25.01
N VAL A 5 11.91 -16.68 -24.59
CA VAL A 5 13.19 -16.01 -24.29
C VAL A 5 14.15 -16.22 -25.46
N ILE A 6 15.01 -15.24 -25.72
CA ILE A 6 16.11 -15.40 -26.68
C ILE A 6 17.13 -16.34 -26.05
N HIS A 7 17.37 -17.48 -26.68
CA HIS A 7 18.30 -18.50 -26.23
C HIS A 7 19.10 -19.01 -27.42
N TYR A 8 20.40 -19.12 -27.26
CA TYR A 8 21.34 -19.66 -28.24
C TYR A 8 22.60 -20.18 -27.54
N ASP A 9 23.26 -21.14 -28.17
CA ASP A 9 24.56 -21.64 -27.77
C ASP A 9 25.65 -21.11 -28.72
N VAL A 10 26.75 -20.61 -28.17
CA VAL A 10 27.80 -19.96 -28.97
C VAL A 10 28.51 -20.96 -29.89
N GLU A 11 28.83 -22.16 -29.39
CA GLU A 11 29.62 -23.16 -30.11
C GLU A 11 28.76 -23.93 -31.11
N LYS A 12 27.51 -24.23 -30.75
CA LYS A 12 26.61 -25.04 -31.57
C LYS A 12 25.82 -24.22 -32.58
N ASP A 13 25.45 -22.99 -32.23
CA ASP A 13 24.54 -22.20 -33.06
C ASP A 13 25.24 -21.04 -33.77
N LEU A 14 26.03 -20.22 -33.04
CA LEU A 14 26.64 -19.03 -33.61
C LEU A 14 27.92 -19.31 -34.39
N LEU A 15 28.82 -20.14 -33.87
CA LEU A 15 30.10 -20.43 -34.51
C LEU A 15 29.92 -21.06 -35.91
N PRO A 16 29.06 -22.08 -36.12
CA PRO A 16 28.83 -22.63 -37.45
C PRO A 16 28.16 -21.63 -38.39
N LEU A 17 27.28 -20.77 -37.86
CA LEU A 17 26.62 -19.71 -38.63
C LEU A 17 27.65 -18.70 -39.15
N VAL A 18 28.54 -18.21 -38.29
CA VAL A 18 29.58 -17.24 -38.67
C VAL A 18 30.57 -17.86 -39.66
N LEU A 19 31.06 -19.07 -39.39
CA LEU A 19 32.00 -19.76 -40.28
C LEU A 19 31.39 -20.06 -41.66
N SER A 20 30.09 -20.40 -41.72
CA SER A 20 29.39 -20.64 -43.00
C SER A 20 29.21 -19.39 -43.88
N ASN A 21 29.42 -18.21 -43.31
CA ASN A 21 29.36 -16.92 -44.00
C ASN A 21 30.76 -16.25 -44.12
N CYS A 22 31.83 -17.01 -43.85
CA CYS A 22 33.22 -16.62 -44.12
C CYS A 22 33.59 -17.04 -45.55
N GLN A 23 33.95 -16.08 -46.39
CA GLN A 23 34.42 -16.32 -47.75
C GLN A 23 35.94 -16.13 -47.81
N TYR A 24 36.62 -17.07 -48.47
CA TYR A 24 38.06 -17.00 -48.68
C TYR A 24 38.33 -16.64 -50.14
N SER A 25 39.10 -15.58 -50.36
CA SER A 25 39.60 -15.22 -51.69
C SER A 25 41.12 -15.38 -51.73
N LEU A 26 41.61 -15.95 -52.84
CA LEU A 26 43.02 -16.19 -53.11
C LEU A 26 43.39 -15.43 -54.38
N GLU A 27 44.06 -14.28 -54.21
CA GLU A 27 44.65 -13.55 -55.32
C GLU A 27 46.07 -14.10 -55.60
N ARG A 28 46.40 -14.32 -56.88
CA ARG A 28 47.70 -14.90 -57.27
C ARG A 28 48.85 -14.00 -56.79
N GLY A 29 49.58 -14.47 -55.78
CA GLY A 29 50.79 -13.84 -55.25
C GLY A 29 50.60 -13.04 -53.96
N HIS A 30 49.40 -13.05 -53.34
CA HIS A 30 49.11 -12.37 -52.07
C HIS A 30 48.53 -13.36 -51.02
N GLU A 31 48.48 -12.95 -49.75
CA GLU A 31 47.92 -13.74 -48.64
C GLU A 31 46.40 -13.98 -48.80
N THR A 32 45.89 -15.08 -48.25
CA THR A 32 44.46 -15.41 -48.26
C THR A 32 43.66 -14.34 -47.52
N ILE A 33 42.73 -13.67 -48.21
CA ILE A 33 41.84 -12.68 -47.59
C ILE A 33 40.55 -13.39 -47.16
N SER A 34 40.26 -13.33 -45.86
CA SER A 34 39.00 -13.75 -45.25
C SER A 34 38.03 -12.56 -45.21
N GLN A 35 36.82 -12.74 -45.76
CA GLN A 35 35.77 -11.73 -45.73
C GLN A 35 34.46 -12.33 -45.19
N PHE A 36 33.87 -11.65 -44.21
CA PHE A 36 32.59 -12.04 -43.62
C PHE A 36 31.43 -11.27 -44.26
N ASP A 37 30.39 -11.98 -44.67
CA ASP A 37 29.12 -11.39 -45.12
C ASP A 37 28.26 -11.03 -43.88
N LEU A 38 28.51 -9.84 -43.33
CA LEU A 38 27.83 -9.35 -42.12
C LEU A 38 26.31 -9.21 -42.32
N ASP A 39 25.86 -8.83 -43.51
CA ASP A 39 24.44 -8.67 -43.81
C ASP A 39 23.70 -10.00 -43.81
N ARG A 40 24.35 -11.06 -44.30
CA ARG A 40 23.79 -12.41 -44.27
C ARG A 40 23.82 -13.01 -42.86
N ILE A 41 24.90 -12.78 -42.11
CA ILE A 41 24.99 -13.18 -40.69
C ILE A 41 23.89 -12.50 -39.88
N GLN A 42 23.72 -11.19 -40.03
CA GLN A 42 22.68 -10.43 -39.32
C GLN A 42 21.27 -10.96 -39.63
N ARG A 43 20.94 -11.19 -40.91
CA ARG A 43 19.64 -11.74 -41.31
C ARG A 43 19.39 -13.12 -40.69
N GLN A 44 20.40 -14.00 -40.70
CA GLN A 44 20.26 -15.34 -40.12
C GLN A 44 20.08 -15.29 -38.61
N ILE A 45 20.77 -14.39 -37.90
CA ILE A 45 20.60 -14.19 -36.46
C ILE A 45 19.17 -13.68 -36.16
N LEU A 46 18.73 -12.65 -36.88
CA LEU A 46 17.40 -12.08 -36.72
C LEU A 46 16.31 -13.15 -36.92
N THR A 47 16.36 -13.88 -38.03
CA THR A 47 15.33 -14.88 -38.36
C THR A 47 15.35 -16.08 -37.43
N ARG A 48 16.52 -16.56 -37.00
CA ARG A 48 16.61 -17.80 -36.19
C ARG A 48 16.38 -17.58 -34.70
N PHE A 49 16.86 -16.48 -34.13
CA PHE A 49 16.89 -16.31 -32.67
C PHE A 49 15.96 -15.19 -32.15
N LEU A 50 15.70 -14.17 -32.98
CA LEU A 50 15.02 -12.94 -32.53
C LEU A 50 13.58 -12.84 -33.06
N GLN A 51 13.33 -13.28 -34.28
CA GLN A 51 12.02 -13.18 -34.93
C GLN A 51 10.98 -14.04 -34.22
N GLY A 52 9.81 -13.46 -33.97
CA GLY A 52 8.69 -14.12 -33.30
C GLY A 52 8.80 -14.18 -31.77
N LYS A 53 9.85 -13.60 -31.16
CA LYS A 53 9.95 -13.46 -29.70
C LYS A 53 9.02 -12.35 -29.20
N PRO A 54 8.23 -12.60 -28.14
CA PRO A 54 7.32 -11.59 -27.58
C PRO A 54 8.09 -10.50 -26.81
N VAL A 55 7.46 -9.35 -26.64
CA VAL A 55 7.93 -8.33 -25.68
C VAL A 55 7.51 -8.78 -24.28
N ILE A 56 8.49 -9.03 -23.42
CA ILE A 56 8.23 -9.45 -22.04
C ILE A 56 7.83 -8.22 -21.21
N THR A 57 6.59 -8.20 -20.73
CA THR A 57 6.05 -7.18 -19.83
C THR A 57 6.29 -7.56 -18.37
N ARG A 58 6.30 -6.57 -17.46
CA ARG A 58 6.41 -6.81 -16.01
C ARG A 58 5.12 -7.32 -15.35
N THR A 59 4.12 -7.68 -16.15
CA THR A 59 2.83 -8.16 -15.67
C THR A 59 2.93 -9.61 -15.21
N GLY A 60 2.46 -9.92 -14.01
CA GLY A 60 2.44 -11.29 -13.48
C GLY A 60 3.78 -11.79 -12.95
N ILE A 61 4.74 -10.90 -12.67
CA ILE A 61 5.98 -11.28 -11.96
C ILE A 61 5.58 -11.86 -10.60
N PRO A 62 6.00 -13.09 -10.27
CA PRO A 62 5.79 -13.67 -8.94
C PRO A 62 6.39 -12.73 -7.89
N THR A 63 5.51 -12.05 -7.16
CA THR A 63 5.88 -11.06 -6.15
C THR A 63 5.39 -11.57 -4.82
N LEU A 64 6.29 -11.70 -3.85
CA LEU A 64 5.90 -11.93 -2.47
C LEU A 64 5.34 -10.62 -1.91
N VAL A 65 4.03 -10.56 -1.71
CA VAL A 65 3.38 -9.44 -1.04
C VAL A 65 3.26 -9.80 0.44
N ASN A 66 3.91 -9.03 1.31
CA ASN A 66 3.73 -9.19 2.75
C ASN A 66 2.35 -8.63 3.15
N THR A 67 1.33 -9.48 3.21
CA THR A 67 -0.03 -9.12 3.63
C THR A 67 -0.16 -8.68 5.09
N GLN A 68 0.91 -8.74 5.90
CA GLN A 68 0.86 -8.28 7.29
C GLN A 68 0.83 -6.75 7.41
N GLU A 69 1.41 -6.03 6.45
CA GLU A 69 1.25 -4.58 6.32
C GLU A 69 0.09 -4.30 5.37
N ARG A 70 -1.10 -4.09 5.91
CA ARG A 70 -2.22 -3.59 5.10
C ARG A 70 -1.88 -2.18 4.65
N ASP A 71 -1.67 -2.00 3.35
CA ASP A 71 -1.51 -0.69 2.72
C ASP A 71 -2.85 0.06 2.74
N TYR A 72 -3.15 0.67 3.89
CA TYR A 72 -4.36 1.45 4.07
C TYR A 72 -4.42 2.67 3.14
N GLU A 73 -3.28 3.22 2.70
CA GLU A 73 -3.27 4.31 1.73
C GLU A 73 -3.87 3.86 0.40
N THR A 74 -3.42 2.72 -0.13
CA THR A 74 -4.00 2.13 -1.35
C THR A 74 -5.47 1.73 -1.15
N VAL A 75 -5.82 1.15 0.02
CA VAL A 75 -7.21 0.79 0.34
C VAL A 75 -8.11 2.02 0.36
N PHE A 76 -7.69 3.13 0.98
CA PHE A 76 -8.47 4.36 1.06
C PHE A 76 -8.64 5.00 -0.31
N ASN A 77 -7.58 5.05 -1.11
CA ASN A 77 -7.64 5.59 -2.46
C ASN A 77 -8.57 4.78 -3.37
N THR A 78 -8.47 3.44 -3.30
CA THR A 78 -9.36 2.55 -4.05
C THR A 78 -10.82 2.70 -3.62
N LEU A 79 -11.06 2.78 -2.31
CA LEU A 79 -12.41 2.96 -1.76
C LEU A 79 -13.01 4.31 -2.17
N LYS A 80 -12.27 5.42 -2.06
CA LYS A 80 -12.72 6.77 -2.46
C LYS A 80 -13.17 6.81 -3.93
N GLY A 81 -12.57 5.98 -4.79
CA GLY A 81 -12.98 5.84 -6.20
C GLY A 81 -14.28 5.02 -6.42
N LYS A 82 -14.72 4.22 -5.43
CA LYS A 82 -15.90 3.35 -5.53
C LYS A 82 -17.08 3.82 -4.68
N VAL A 83 -16.81 4.36 -3.49
CA VAL A 83 -17.79 4.86 -2.53
C VAL A 83 -17.30 6.22 -2.02
N PRO A 84 -18.02 7.33 -2.26
CA PRO A 84 -17.63 8.65 -1.76
C PRO A 84 -17.40 8.61 -0.25
N GLN A 85 -16.25 9.11 0.21
CA GLN A 85 -15.93 9.16 1.63
C GLN A 85 -16.11 10.58 2.17
N VAL A 86 -16.75 10.70 3.34
CA VAL A 86 -17.03 11.96 4.04
C VAL A 86 -16.56 11.88 5.48
N LEU A 87 -16.20 13.04 6.04
CA LEU A 87 -15.81 13.14 7.44
C LEU A 87 -17.01 12.92 8.36
N LEU A 88 -16.78 12.23 9.48
CA LEU A 88 -17.76 12.15 10.56
C LEU A 88 -18.00 13.54 11.17
N SER A 89 -19.27 13.87 11.40
CA SER A 89 -19.61 15.05 12.20
C SER A 89 -19.08 14.92 13.62
N SER A 90 -18.77 16.05 14.28
CA SER A 90 -18.33 16.04 15.68
C SER A 90 -19.35 15.37 16.61
N LEU A 91 -20.64 15.50 16.33
CA LEU A 91 -21.71 14.83 17.09
C LEU A 91 -21.62 13.32 16.95
N THR A 92 -21.49 12.81 15.71
CA THR A 92 -21.37 11.37 15.45
C THR A 92 -20.09 10.81 16.07
N ARG A 93 -18.97 11.52 15.91
CA ARG A 93 -17.68 11.14 16.50
C ARG A 93 -17.80 10.97 18.02
N ASN A 94 -18.31 11.99 18.70
CA ASN A 94 -18.50 11.96 20.16
C ASN A 94 -19.48 10.87 20.60
N ALA A 95 -20.53 10.60 19.82
CA ALA A 95 -21.48 9.54 20.11
C ALA A 95 -20.86 8.13 19.94
N VAL A 96 -20.00 7.94 18.94
CA VAL A 96 -19.26 6.67 18.75
C VAL A 96 -18.24 6.49 19.87
N SER A 97 -17.43 7.51 20.18
CA SER A 97 -16.42 7.43 21.24
C SER A 97 -17.02 7.09 22.61
N ARG A 98 -18.20 7.65 22.93
CA ARG A 98 -18.92 7.35 24.19
C ARG A 98 -19.66 6.02 24.19
N ALA A 99 -19.85 5.40 23.03
CA ALA A 99 -20.52 4.10 22.95
C ALA A 99 -19.53 2.93 23.09
N LEU A 100 -18.22 3.20 23.01
CA LEU A 100 -17.15 2.22 23.09
C LEU A 100 -16.25 2.55 24.29
N ASP A 101 -16.61 2.04 25.47
CA ASP A 101 -15.97 2.43 26.72
C ASP A 101 -14.71 1.62 27.03
N SER A 102 -14.63 0.38 26.54
CA SER A 102 -13.49 -0.50 26.81
C SER A 102 -12.47 -0.56 25.67
N TYR A 103 -11.20 -0.80 26.02
CA TYR A 103 -10.14 -1.06 25.03
C TYR A 103 -10.49 -2.23 24.09
N SER A 104 -11.19 -3.25 24.60
CA SER A 104 -11.60 -4.41 23.82
C SER A 104 -12.66 -4.04 22.77
N GLU A 105 -13.69 -3.30 23.16
CA GLU A 105 -14.74 -2.82 22.23
C GLU A 105 -14.16 -1.95 21.13
N VAL A 106 -13.25 -1.03 21.45
CA VAL A 106 -12.56 -0.19 20.45
C VAL A 106 -11.74 -1.05 19.48
N CYS A 107 -10.99 -2.03 19.99
CA CYS A 107 -10.20 -2.93 19.15
C CYS A 107 -11.07 -3.78 18.23
N GLU A 108 -12.20 -4.28 18.72
CA GLU A 108 -13.12 -5.10 17.96
C GLU A 108 -13.85 -4.26 16.90
N ALA A 109 -14.35 -3.08 17.26
CA ALA A 109 -14.92 -2.12 16.32
C ALA A 109 -13.93 -1.75 15.21
N LEU A 110 -12.66 -1.48 15.56
CA LEU A 110 -11.62 -1.19 14.58
C LEU A 110 -11.42 -2.36 13.61
N LYS A 111 -11.31 -3.60 14.11
CA LYS A 111 -11.17 -4.80 13.26
C LYS A 111 -12.35 -4.97 12.29
N ILE A 112 -13.56 -4.69 12.75
CA ILE A 112 -14.76 -4.74 11.90
C ILE A 112 -14.67 -3.69 10.79
N VAL A 113 -14.26 -2.46 11.12
CA VAL A 113 -14.09 -1.40 10.12
C VAL A 113 -12.94 -1.69 9.15
N GLU A 114 -11.82 -2.25 9.62
CA GLU A 114 -10.73 -2.71 8.75
C GLU A 114 -11.16 -3.83 7.79
N LEU A 115 -12.04 -4.73 8.25
CA LEU A 115 -12.65 -5.75 7.40
C LEU A 115 -13.56 -5.11 6.35
N LEU A 116 -14.43 -4.18 6.76
CA LEU A 116 -15.32 -3.43 5.87
C LEU A 116 -14.54 -2.69 4.78
N LEU A 117 -13.48 -1.98 5.15
CA LEU A 117 -12.58 -1.29 4.20
C LEU A 117 -11.99 -2.27 3.17
N GLY A 118 -11.57 -3.46 3.62
CA GLY A 118 -11.08 -4.52 2.73
C GLY A 118 -12.13 -4.99 1.72
N PHE A 119 -13.37 -5.22 2.15
CA PHE A 119 -14.45 -5.60 1.24
C PHE A 119 -14.84 -4.46 0.30
N LEU A 120 -15.11 -3.28 0.83
CA LEU A 120 -15.59 -2.13 0.06
C LEU A 120 -14.55 -1.63 -0.96
N SER A 121 -13.25 -1.75 -0.65
CA SER A 121 -12.21 -1.43 -1.65
C SER A 121 -12.23 -2.40 -2.83
N MET A 122 -12.72 -3.63 -2.66
CA MET A 122 -12.87 -4.62 -3.73
C MET A 122 -14.23 -4.51 -4.44
N THR A 123 -15.32 -4.41 -3.70
CA THR A 123 -16.70 -4.52 -4.23
C THR A 123 -17.41 -3.19 -4.44
N GLY A 124 -16.95 -2.11 -3.79
CA GLY A 124 -17.76 -0.91 -3.62
C GLY A 124 -18.98 -1.17 -2.73
N GLY A 125 -19.97 -0.27 -2.79
CA GLY A 125 -21.21 -0.36 -2.03
C GLY A 125 -22.11 0.85 -2.23
N ASP A 126 -23.35 0.77 -1.78
CA ASP A 126 -24.29 1.89 -1.83
C ASP A 126 -23.94 2.94 -0.76
N PRO A 127 -23.61 4.19 -1.13
CA PRO A 127 -23.26 5.25 -0.19
C PRO A 127 -24.34 5.52 0.88
N THR A 128 -25.61 5.27 0.55
CA THR A 128 -26.74 5.51 1.45
C THR A 128 -26.94 4.39 2.47
N MET A 129 -26.31 3.24 2.27
CA MET A 129 -26.43 2.06 3.13
C MET A 129 -25.72 2.29 4.47
N THR A 130 -26.40 1.94 5.56
CA THR A 130 -25.78 2.00 6.89
C THR A 130 -24.74 0.90 7.06
N LEU A 131 -23.74 1.10 7.91
CA LEU A 131 -22.74 0.06 8.21
C LEU A 131 -23.41 -1.20 8.76
N VAL A 132 -24.42 -1.05 9.63
CA VAL A 132 -25.13 -2.18 10.25
C VAL A 132 -25.90 -2.97 9.19
N THR A 133 -26.61 -2.30 8.27
CA THR A 133 -27.30 -2.97 7.16
C THR A 133 -26.31 -3.73 6.30
N TYR A 134 -25.15 -3.15 5.97
CA TYR A 134 -24.13 -3.85 5.18
C TYR A 134 -23.54 -5.07 5.92
N LEU A 135 -23.26 -4.95 7.21
CA LEU A 135 -22.78 -6.06 8.05
C LEU A 135 -23.81 -7.20 8.17
N GLN A 136 -25.09 -6.86 8.25
CA GLN A 136 -26.17 -7.82 8.41
C GLN A 136 -26.58 -8.46 7.09
N ASP A 137 -26.82 -7.66 6.06
CA ASP A 137 -27.47 -8.10 4.83
C ASP A 137 -26.48 -8.51 3.74
N THR A 138 -25.29 -7.89 3.70
CA THR A 138 -24.25 -8.21 2.71
C THR A 138 -23.24 -9.19 3.28
N LEU A 139 -22.59 -8.85 4.40
CA LEU A 139 -21.53 -9.68 4.99
C LEU A 139 -22.04 -10.80 5.89
N LYS A 140 -23.34 -10.79 6.24
CA LYS A 140 -23.99 -11.82 7.08
C LYS A 140 -23.26 -12.08 8.41
N MET A 141 -22.71 -11.04 9.04
CA MET A 141 -21.87 -11.17 10.24
C MET A 141 -22.39 -10.43 11.48
N ALA A 142 -23.45 -9.63 11.36
CA ALA A 142 -23.98 -8.82 12.47
C ALA A 142 -24.30 -9.64 13.74
N GLN A 143 -24.77 -10.87 13.59
CA GLN A 143 -25.09 -11.76 14.72
C GLN A 143 -23.89 -12.14 15.60
N ASN A 144 -22.66 -11.98 15.10
CA ASN A 144 -21.43 -12.31 15.81
C ASN A 144 -20.76 -11.07 16.42
N ILE A 145 -21.38 -9.89 16.30
CA ILE A 145 -20.84 -8.61 16.77
C ILE A 145 -21.60 -8.20 18.03
N ASP A 146 -20.88 -7.71 19.04
CA ASP A 146 -21.49 -7.18 20.26
C ASP A 146 -22.51 -6.06 19.96
N ARG A 147 -23.59 -6.03 20.75
CA ARG A 147 -24.69 -5.08 20.55
C ARG A 147 -24.26 -3.63 20.73
N ASN A 148 -23.34 -3.33 21.65
CA ASN A 148 -22.84 -1.98 21.87
C ASN A 148 -22.04 -1.51 20.65
N ILE A 149 -21.23 -2.40 20.08
CA ILE A 149 -20.46 -2.13 18.86
C ILE A 149 -21.40 -1.88 17.68
N LEU A 150 -22.41 -2.73 17.46
CA LEU A 150 -23.41 -2.51 16.42
C LEU A 150 -24.15 -1.19 16.60
N HIS A 151 -24.51 -0.85 17.84
CA HIS A 151 -25.17 0.42 18.15
C HIS A 151 -24.26 1.63 17.88
N ALA A 152 -22.96 1.53 18.18
CA ALA A 152 -21.98 2.55 17.83
C ALA A 152 -21.88 2.74 16.30
N LEU A 153 -21.70 1.64 15.57
CA LEU A 153 -21.54 1.62 14.12
C LEU A 153 -22.83 2.00 13.36
N GLY A 154 -24.00 1.78 13.96
CA GLY A 154 -25.31 2.09 13.37
C GLY A 154 -25.56 3.57 13.13
N ARG A 155 -24.71 4.45 13.68
CA ARG A 155 -24.73 5.90 13.42
C ARG A 155 -23.97 6.31 12.17
N CYS A 156 -23.38 5.35 11.46
CA CYS A 156 -22.51 5.56 10.31
C CYS A 156 -23.03 4.80 9.08
N SER A 157 -22.73 5.34 7.90
CA SER A 157 -22.95 4.71 6.59
C SER A 157 -21.64 4.36 5.90
N LEU A 158 -21.72 3.68 4.74
CA LEU A 158 -20.55 3.28 3.96
C LEU A 158 -19.66 4.46 3.52
N THR A 159 -20.20 5.69 3.51
CA THR A 159 -19.44 6.90 3.22
C THR A 159 -18.50 7.32 4.35
N HIS A 160 -18.64 6.75 5.55
CA HIS A 160 -17.89 7.19 6.72
C HIS A 160 -16.72 6.26 7.08
N CYS A 161 -16.49 5.18 6.32
CA CYS A 161 -15.57 4.11 6.68
C CYS A 161 -14.14 4.60 6.96
N VAL A 162 -13.61 5.50 6.12
CA VAL A 162 -12.24 6.04 6.31
C VAL A 162 -12.17 6.90 7.58
N SER A 163 -13.10 7.86 7.74
CA SER A 163 -13.13 8.73 8.91
C SER A 163 -13.39 7.95 10.22
N LEU A 164 -14.15 6.86 10.14
CA LEU A 164 -14.41 5.97 11.26
C LEU A 164 -13.17 5.13 11.62
N TRP A 165 -12.43 4.66 10.63
CA TRP A 165 -11.14 3.99 10.88
C TRP A 165 -10.17 4.92 11.60
N GLN A 166 -10.04 6.17 11.13
CA GLN A 166 -9.19 7.20 11.74
C GLN A 166 -9.59 7.49 13.19
N LEU A 167 -10.89 7.59 13.46
CA LEU A 167 -11.41 7.76 14.83
C LEU A 167 -11.06 6.55 15.71
N LEU A 168 -11.37 5.33 15.25
CA LEU A 168 -11.21 4.13 16.06
C LEU A 168 -9.75 3.77 16.30
N SER A 169 -8.87 4.03 15.33
CA SER A 169 -7.43 3.85 15.48
C SER A 169 -6.87 4.85 16.51
N SER A 170 -7.35 6.10 16.48
CA SER A 170 -7.00 7.12 17.48
C SER A 170 -7.48 6.75 18.88
N LEU A 171 -8.75 6.34 19.03
CA LEU A 171 -9.32 5.89 20.30
C LEU A 171 -8.58 4.68 20.87
N LYS A 172 -8.12 3.76 20.00
CA LYS A 172 -7.30 2.62 20.42
C LYS A 172 -5.99 3.10 21.04
N SER A 173 -5.27 4.01 20.38
CA SER A 173 -4.03 4.58 20.90
C SER A 173 -4.28 5.37 22.21
N GLU A 174 -5.34 6.15 22.30
CA GLU A 174 -5.72 6.87 23.52
C GLU A 174 -6.01 5.90 24.68
N ALA A 175 -6.76 4.83 24.41
CA ALA A 175 -7.05 3.80 25.39
C ALA A 175 -5.77 3.07 25.85
N MET A 176 -4.78 2.86 24.98
CA MET A 176 -3.47 2.33 25.37
C MET A 176 -2.75 3.27 26.34
N LEU A 177 -2.75 4.58 26.06
CA LEU A 177 -2.13 5.58 26.94
C LEU A 177 -2.78 5.59 28.34
N ARG A 178 -4.12 5.51 28.41
CA ARG A 178 -4.85 5.38 29.69
C ARG A 178 -4.46 4.12 30.47
N LEU A 179 -4.10 3.05 29.76
CA LEU A 179 -3.59 1.80 30.32
C LEU A 179 -2.06 1.81 30.57
N LYS A 180 -1.40 2.97 30.44
CA LYS A 180 0.06 3.13 30.57
C LYS A 180 0.86 2.25 29.60
N ARG A 181 0.35 2.06 28.38
CA ARG A 181 1.02 1.34 27.29
C ARG A 181 1.38 2.31 26.18
N GLU A 182 2.55 2.11 25.57
CA GLU A 182 3.02 2.94 24.46
C GLU A 182 2.41 2.50 23.12
N PRO A 183 1.57 3.33 22.47
CA PRO A 183 0.91 2.97 21.21
C PRO A 183 1.85 3.00 19.99
N PHE A 184 2.98 3.70 20.08
CA PHE A 184 3.92 3.91 18.98
C PHE A 184 5.26 3.20 19.19
N SER A 185 5.33 2.19 20.05
CA SER A 185 6.59 1.50 20.41
C SER A 185 7.38 0.89 19.24
N GLY A 186 6.74 0.64 18.09
CA GLY A 186 7.39 0.17 16.86
C GLY A 186 7.99 1.26 15.96
N HIS A 187 7.85 2.54 16.31
CA HIS A 187 8.33 3.65 15.49
C HIS A 187 9.82 3.93 15.73
N PRO A 188 10.51 4.62 14.82
CA PRO A 188 11.88 5.08 15.05
C PRO A 188 12.01 5.90 16.35
N ALA A 189 13.12 5.74 17.07
CA ALA A 189 13.34 6.39 18.36
C ALA A 189 13.52 7.91 18.24
N GLU A 190 13.96 8.37 17.06
CA GLU A 190 14.18 9.77 16.71
C GLU A 190 12.89 10.59 16.77
N TYR A 191 11.73 9.99 16.48
CA TYR A 191 10.42 10.65 16.59
C TYR A 191 9.83 10.59 18.01
N GLN A 192 10.41 9.79 18.91
CA GLN A 192 9.89 9.55 20.26
C GLN A 192 10.62 10.39 21.32
N MET A 193 11.43 11.37 20.90
CA MET A 193 12.12 12.24 21.83
C MET A 193 11.15 13.18 22.55
N PRO A 194 11.29 13.36 23.88
CA PRO A 194 10.43 14.29 24.61
C PRO A 194 10.68 15.73 24.17
N LEU A 195 9.60 16.50 24.10
CA LEU A 195 9.69 17.94 23.82
C LEU A 195 10.45 18.67 24.94
N THR A 196 11.19 19.71 24.56
CA THR A 196 11.77 20.68 25.49
C THR A 196 10.66 21.50 26.17
N GLU A 197 10.94 22.09 27.34
CA GLU A 197 9.93 22.92 28.03
C GLU A 197 9.48 24.13 27.20
N ASP A 198 10.39 24.75 26.45
CA ASP A 198 10.07 25.87 25.56
C ASP A 198 9.12 25.44 24.43
N ASP A 199 9.35 24.26 23.84
CA ASP A 199 8.49 23.74 22.78
C ASP A 199 7.13 23.27 23.31
N LYS A 200 7.06 22.76 24.55
CA LYS A 200 5.78 22.48 25.23
C LYS A 200 4.95 23.75 25.41
N ILE A 201 5.58 24.88 25.77
CA ILE A 201 4.88 26.16 25.94
C ILE A 201 4.30 26.62 24.59
N LYS A 202 5.08 26.56 23.51
CA LYS A 202 4.61 26.92 22.16
C LYS A 202 3.46 26.02 21.72
N LEU A 203 3.59 24.70 21.90
CA LEU A 203 2.55 23.74 21.57
C LEU A 203 1.26 24.01 22.35
N LYS A 204 1.37 24.32 23.65
CA LYS A 204 0.21 24.66 24.47
C LYS A 204 -0.52 25.90 23.96
N GLY A 205 0.22 26.93 23.52
CA GLY A 205 -0.35 28.11 22.87
C GLY A 205 -1.10 27.76 21.59
N PHE A 206 -0.50 26.94 20.72
CA PHE A 206 -1.15 26.47 19.48
C PHE A 206 -2.44 25.69 19.76
N ILE A 207 -2.41 24.76 20.72
CA ILE A 207 -3.56 23.95 21.10
C ILE A 207 -4.72 24.81 21.64
N SER A 208 -4.44 25.91 22.34
CA SER A 208 -5.50 26.76 22.90
C SER A 208 -6.29 27.57 21.86
N GLU A 209 -5.77 27.74 20.65
CA GLU A 209 -6.36 28.62 19.62
C GLU A 209 -7.05 27.86 18.48
N GLY A 210 -6.88 26.53 18.38
CA GLY A 210 -7.24 25.73 17.20
C GLY A 210 -8.34 24.68 17.42
N ASN A 211 -8.83 24.12 16.31
CA ASN A 211 -9.64 22.89 16.32
C ASN A 211 -8.72 21.66 16.49
N VAL A 212 -8.36 21.41 17.75
CA VAL A 212 -7.40 20.38 18.16
C VAL A 212 -7.89 18.97 17.81
N ASP A 213 -9.20 18.71 17.89
CA ASP A 213 -9.75 17.37 17.71
C ASP A 213 -9.52 16.84 16.30
N GLN A 214 -9.79 17.65 15.27
CA GLN A 214 -9.55 17.22 13.89
C GLN A 214 -8.05 17.08 13.63
N TRP A 215 -7.25 18.05 14.08
CA TRP A 215 -5.81 18.02 13.90
C TRP A 215 -5.16 16.79 14.53
N LEU A 216 -5.61 16.38 15.73
CA LEU A 216 -5.12 15.17 16.39
C LEU A 216 -5.45 13.90 15.59
N LEU A 217 -6.62 13.83 14.96
CA LEU A 217 -6.99 12.70 14.11
C LEU A 217 -6.09 12.64 12.86
N GLU A 218 -5.86 13.77 12.18
CA GLU A 218 -4.98 13.82 11.01
C GLU A 218 -3.55 13.46 11.37
N MET A 219 -3.04 14.00 12.49
CA MET A 219 -1.70 13.68 12.97
C MET A 219 -1.57 12.22 13.36
N HIS A 220 -2.57 11.65 14.04
CA HIS A 220 -2.56 10.25 14.41
C HIS A 220 -2.54 9.32 13.19
N GLU A 221 -3.34 9.62 12.16
CA GLU A 221 -3.31 8.90 10.89
C GLU A 221 -1.94 9.00 10.22
N PHE A 222 -1.37 10.20 10.16
CA PHE A 222 -0.03 10.41 9.61
C PHE A 222 1.03 9.58 10.35
N LEU A 223 1.01 9.59 11.68
CA LEU A 223 1.92 8.78 12.49
C LEU A 223 1.81 7.30 12.13
N LEU A 224 0.60 6.75 12.07
CA LEU A 224 0.39 5.33 11.79
C LEU A 224 0.72 4.93 10.35
N LEU A 225 0.28 5.71 9.36
CA LEU A 225 0.35 5.31 7.96
C LEU A 225 1.66 5.71 7.29
N VAL A 226 2.29 6.78 7.76
CA VAL A 226 3.50 7.34 7.15
C VAL A 226 4.71 7.04 8.01
N LEU A 227 4.69 7.43 9.29
CA LEU A 227 5.85 7.22 10.17
C LEU A 227 5.96 5.77 10.70
N GLY A 228 4.89 5.00 10.61
CA GLY A 228 4.89 3.57 10.93
C GLY A 228 5.55 2.67 9.87
N ARG A 229 5.94 3.22 8.70
CA ARG A 229 6.59 2.46 7.62
C ARG A 229 8.06 2.16 7.94
N LEU A 230 8.53 1.03 7.42
CA LEU A 230 9.97 0.75 7.34
C LEU A 230 10.66 1.88 6.56
N ARG A 231 11.73 2.45 7.16
CA ARG A 231 12.50 3.57 6.59
C ARG A 231 11.75 4.91 6.46
N ALA A 232 10.74 5.15 7.29
CA ALA A 232 10.07 6.46 7.33
C ALA A 232 11.04 7.65 7.46
N THR A 233 12.18 7.47 8.12
CA THR A 233 13.22 8.50 8.30
C THR A 233 13.93 8.92 7.01
N ASP A 234 13.91 8.09 5.97
CA ASP A 234 14.51 8.42 4.66
C ASP A 234 13.65 9.45 3.92
N ASP A 235 12.32 9.29 4.00
CA ASP A 235 11.35 10.15 3.35
C ASP A 235 10.89 11.33 4.23
N TYR A 236 10.96 11.19 5.56
CA TYR A 236 10.53 12.17 6.54
C TYR A 236 11.63 12.44 7.56
N SER A 237 12.50 13.42 7.32
CA SER A 237 13.59 13.69 8.26
C SER A 237 13.05 14.12 9.63
N PRO A 238 13.52 13.53 10.75
CA PRO A 238 13.18 13.99 12.11
C PRO A 238 13.61 15.43 12.42
N SER A 239 14.43 16.04 11.55
CA SER A 239 14.93 17.40 11.70
C SER A 239 14.08 18.47 11.04
N TRP A 240 13.06 18.09 10.25
CA TRP A 240 12.16 19.02 9.59
C TRP A 240 11.28 19.77 10.60
N ARG A 241 10.96 21.03 10.28
CA ARG A 241 10.16 21.95 11.11
C ARG A 241 9.03 22.53 10.29
#